data_AF-U2E4E9-F1
#
_entry.id   AF-U2E4E9-F1
#
_cell.length_a   1.000
_cell.length_b   1.000
_cell.length_c   1.000
_cell.angle_alpha   90.00
_cell.angle_beta   90.00
_cell.angle_gamma   90.00
#
_symmetry.space_group_name_H-M   'P 1'
#
loop_
_entity.id
_entity.type
_entity.pdbx_description
1 polymer ?
#
loop_
_entity_poly.entity_id
_entity_poly.type
_entity_poly.pdbx_seq_one_letter_code
_entity_poly.pdbx_strand_id
1 'polypeptide(L)'
;MKKLILPVFASSLLGLAACSTTPACLKTQPYMSAQSFPPLKSPAGLDAPQPDPSMRIPDVAAGPVGYFDEIPADRDAEDPAARCLVTPPAMTSR
;
A
#
# COMPACT_ATOMS: atom_id res chain seq x y z
N MET A 1 -60.33 -6.62 23.02
CA MET A 1 -59.16 -5.78 23.40
C MET A 1 -57.94 -6.35 22.68
N LYS A 2 -57.79 -6.11 21.37
CA LYS A 2 -56.89 -5.14 20.69
C LYS A 2 -55.38 -5.36 20.90
N LYS A 3 -54.87 -6.34 20.14
CA LYS A 3 -53.64 -6.38 19.29
C LYS A 3 -52.30 -5.91 19.90
N LEU A 4 -51.43 -6.91 20.12
CA LEU A 4 -49.97 -6.83 20.16
C LEU A 4 -49.43 -6.14 18.90
N ILE A 5 -48.62 -5.08 19.05
CA ILE A 5 -47.96 -4.35 17.95
C ILE A 5 -46.45 -4.30 18.23
N LEU A 6 -45.71 -4.99 17.34
CA LEU A 6 -44.38 -4.73 16.79
C LEU A 6 -43.12 -4.68 17.69
N PRO A 7 -42.16 -5.62 17.50
CA PRO A 7 -40.74 -5.40 17.73
C PRO A 7 -40.12 -4.79 16.44
N VAL A 8 -40.18 -3.46 16.28
CA VAL A 8 -39.60 -2.73 15.13
C VAL A 8 -38.60 -1.67 15.61
N PHE A 9 -37.72 -2.07 16.53
CA PHE A 9 -36.61 -1.23 16.98
C PHE A 9 -35.25 -1.94 16.99
N ALA A 10 -35.18 -3.19 16.51
CA ALA A 10 -33.95 -3.99 16.58
C ALA A 10 -33.11 -4.00 15.28
N SER A 11 -33.62 -3.50 14.15
CA SER A 11 -32.94 -3.65 12.85
C SER A 11 -32.21 -2.40 12.32
N SER A 12 -32.31 -1.24 12.96
CA SER A 12 -31.67 0.00 12.44
C SER A 12 -30.22 0.24 12.91
N LEU A 13 -29.65 -0.61 13.76
CA LEU A 13 -28.29 -0.42 14.32
C LEU A 13 -27.19 -1.26 13.64
N LEU A 14 -27.53 -2.09 12.65
CA LEU A 14 -26.59 -2.99 11.96
C LEU A 14 -26.09 -2.48 10.59
N GLY A 15 -26.22 -1.19 10.29
CA GLY A 15 -25.93 -0.62 8.97
C GLY A 15 -24.63 0.19 8.83
N LEU A 16 -23.90 0.47 9.93
CA LEU A 16 -22.79 1.43 9.92
C LEU A 16 -21.38 0.82 9.95
N ALA A 17 -21.25 -0.51 9.87
CA ALA A 17 -19.94 -1.18 9.73
C ALA A 17 -19.45 -1.21 8.26
N ALA A 18 -19.75 -0.16 7.48
CA ALA A 18 -19.35 -0.05 6.08
C ALA A 18 -17.89 0.43 5.97
N CYS A 19 -17.01 -0.47 5.54
CA CYS A 19 -15.81 -0.23 4.71
C CYS A 19 -14.80 0.87 5.11
N SER A 20 -14.68 1.27 6.38
CA SER A 20 -13.52 2.06 6.86
C SER A 20 -12.26 1.18 7.00
N THR A 21 -11.86 0.50 5.92
CA THR A 21 -10.70 -0.37 5.93
C THR A 21 -9.48 0.44 5.51
N THR A 22 -8.45 0.47 6.36
CA THR A 22 -7.14 1.02 6.01
C THR A 22 -6.64 0.34 4.72
N PRO A 23 -6.25 1.10 3.69
CA PRO A 23 -5.73 0.54 2.45
C PRO A 23 -4.63 -0.48 2.71
N ALA A 24 -4.63 -1.56 1.93
CA ALA A 24 -3.66 -2.64 2.10
C ALA A 24 -2.21 -2.14 1.97
N CYS A 25 -1.97 -1.10 1.17
CA CYS A 25 -0.65 -0.50 0.97
C CYS A 25 -0.06 0.08 2.27
N LEU A 26 -0.90 0.55 3.20
CA LEU A 26 -0.48 1.19 4.45
C LEU A 26 -0.07 0.16 5.51
N LYS A 27 -0.32 -1.11 5.25
CA LYS A 27 0.19 -2.20 6.08
C LYS A 27 1.66 -2.42 5.76
N THR A 28 2.44 -2.83 6.75
CA THR A 28 3.83 -3.24 6.53
C THR A 28 3.89 -4.33 5.47
N GLN A 29 4.66 -4.10 4.41
CA GLN A 29 4.82 -5.06 3.33
C GLN A 29 6.08 -5.91 3.55
N PRO A 30 6.09 -7.19 3.14
CA PRO A 30 7.24 -8.08 3.36
C PRO A 30 8.56 -7.55 2.77
N TYR A 31 8.50 -6.80 1.66
CA TYR A 31 9.67 -6.20 1.04
C TYR A 31 10.29 -5.07 1.87
N MET A 32 9.54 -4.45 2.79
CA MET A 32 10.05 -3.38 3.67
C MET A 32 11.09 -3.90 4.67
N SER A 33 11.06 -5.20 4.98
CA SER A 33 12.03 -5.87 5.84
C SER A 33 13.04 -6.73 5.06
N ALA A 34 13.05 -6.65 3.73
CA ALA A 34 13.96 -7.45 2.91
C ALA A 34 15.40 -6.99 3.11
N GLN A 35 16.31 -7.94 3.27
CA GLN A 35 17.74 -7.66 3.39
C GLN A 35 18.35 -7.52 1.99
N SER A 36 19.23 -6.52 1.83
CA SER A 36 20.06 -6.40 0.64
C SER A 36 21.17 -7.45 0.67
N PHE A 37 21.34 -8.19 -0.42
CA PHE A 37 22.48 -9.10 -0.56
C PHE A 37 23.71 -8.35 -1.09
N PRO A 38 24.91 -8.65 -0.56
CA PRO A 38 26.13 -8.06 -1.09
C PRO A 38 26.38 -8.55 -2.53
N PRO A 39 27.05 -7.75 -3.38
CA PRO A 39 27.46 -8.18 -4.70
C PRO A 39 28.32 -9.44 -4.65
N LEU A 40 28.12 -10.35 -5.60
CA LEU A 40 28.92 -11.55 -5.75
C LEU A 40 30.37 -11.18 -6.12
N LYS A 41 31.32 -11.95 -5.61
CA LYS A 41 32.76 -11.77 -5.89
C LYS A 41 33.27 -12.96 -6.69
N SER A 42 34.05 -12.68 -7.74
CA SER A 42 34.73 -13.72 -8.50
C SER A 42 35.91 -14.29 -7.68
N PRO A 43 36.15 -15.61 -7.70
CA PRO A 43 37.37 -16.17 -7.15
C PRO A 43 38.60 -15.77 -7.97
N ALA A 44 39.79 -15.92 -7.39
CA ALA A 44 41.03 -15.55 -8.05
C ALA A 44 41.23 -16.31 -9.38
N GLY A 45 41.67 -15.59 -10.41
CA GLY A 45 41.92 -16.16 -11.74
C GLY A 45 40.68 -16.27 -12.64
N LEU A 46 39.49 -15.84 -12.18
CA LEU A 46 38.28 -15.76 -12.99
C LEU A 46 37.78 -14.33 -13.09
N ASP A 47 37.43 -13.90 -14.29
CA ASP A 47 36.77 -12.61 -14.53
C ASP A 47 35.26 -12.74 -14.38
N ALA A 48 34.64 -11.84 -13.62
CA ALA A 48 33.19 -11.74 -13.56
C ALA A 48 32.64 -10.95 -14.76
N PRO A 49 31.52 -11.40 -15.36
CA PRO A 49 30.83 -10.59 -16.34
C PRO A 49 30.34 -9.28 -15.70
N GLN A 50 30.37 -8.19 -16.47
CA GLN A 50 29.82 -6.92 -16.02
C GLN A 50 28.29 -7.03 -15.86
N PRO A 51 27.71 -6.46 -14.80
CA PRO A 51 26.26 -6.45 -14.63
C PRO A 51 25.57 -5.71 -15.77
N ASP A 52 24.46 -6.26 -16.26
CA ASP A 52 23.63 -5.59 -17.27
C ASP A 52 23.13 -4.24 -16.71
N PRO A 53 23.38 -3.11 -17.39
CA PRO A 53 22.95 -1.80 -16.92
C PRO A 53 21.42 -1.67 -16.78
N SER A 54 20.64 -2.44 -17.54
CA SER A 54 19.16 -2.45 -17.43
C SER A 54 18.64 -3.10 -16.15
N MET A 55 19.46 -3.97 -15.53
CA MET A 55 19.16 -4.64 -14.27
C MET A 55 19.70 -3.87 -13.05
N ARG A 56 20.31 -2.69 -13.27
CA ARG A 56 20.82 -1.85 -12.19
C ARG A 56 19.65 -1.18 -11.46
N ILE A 57 19.52 -1.50 -10.18
CA ILE A 57 18.60 -0.79 -9.29
C ILE A 57 19.22 0.58 -8.95
N PRO A 58 18.53 1.70 -9.18
CA PRO A 58 19.06 3.03 -8.86
C PRO A 58 19.11 3.26 -7.35
N ASP A 59 20.08 4.06 -6.92
CA ASP A 59 20.16 4.50 -5.53
C ASP A 59 19.00 5.46 -5.22
N VAL A 60 18.24 5.15 -4.16
CA VAL A 60 17.15 5.97 -3.65
C VAL A 60 17.47 6.41 -2.23
N ALA A 61 17.19 7.69 -1.90
CA ALA A 61 17.62 8.30 -0.65
C ALA A 61 16.86 7.80 0.59
N ALA A 62 15.62 7.35 0.41
CA ALA A 62 14.82 6.70 1.44
C ALA A 62 14.80 5.21 1.12
N GLY A 63 15.07 4.34 2.11
CA GLY A 63 15.22 2.89 1.95
C GLY A 63 13.97 2.17 1.40
N PRO A 64 13.65 0.94 1.81
CA PRO A 64 12.47 0.26 1.29
C PRO A 64 11.19 0.92 1.85
N VAL A 65 10.66 1.89 1.10
CA VAL A 65 9.42 2.62 1.40
C VAL A 65 8.24 1.85 0.84
N GLY A 66 7.18 1.64 1.63
CA GLY A 66 5.93 1.01 1.16
C GLY A 66 4.81 2.00 0.85
N TYR A 67 4.87 3.19 1.45
CA TYR A 67 3.90 4.28 1.34
C TYR A 67 4.56 5.58 1.80
N PHE A 68 4.01 6.72 1.40
CA PHE A 68 4.51 8.03 1.84
C PHE A 68 4.18 8.29 3.32
N ASP A 69 5.11 8.91 4.06
CA ASP A 69 4.87 9.33 5.44
C ASP A 69 3.80 10.42 5.52
N GLU A 70 3.84 11.36 4.58
CA GLU A 70 2.86 12.43 4.41
C GLU A 70 2.12 12.27 3.09
N ILE A 71 0.90 12.82 2.98
CA ILE A 71 0.16 12.80 1.71
C ILE A 71 0.87 13.75 0.72
N PRO A 72 1.28 13.27 -0.46
CA PRO A 72 1.82 14.13 -1.52
C PRO A 72 0.86 15.27 -1.88
N ALA A 73 1.40 16.46 -2.13
CA ALA A 73 0.61 17.68 -2.36
C ALA A 73 -0.31 17.61 -3.60
N ASP A 74 -0.03 16.69 -4.53
CA ASP A 74 -0.80 16.43 -5.75
C ASP A 74 -1.95 15.43 -5.55
N ARG A 75 -2.22 15.00 -4.31
CA ARG A 75 -3.20 13.95 -4.00
C ARG A 75 -4.32 14.45 -3.08
N ASP A 76 -5.46 13.78 -3.18
CA ASP A 76 -6.63 14.06 -2.36
C ASP A 76 -6.39 13.65 -0.90
N ALA A 77 -6.43 14.61 0.02
CA ALA A 77 -6.21 14.35 1.44
C ALA A 77 -7.34 13.53 2.08
N GLU A 78 -8.53 13.53 1.48
CA GLU A 78 -9.69 12.78 1.97
C GLU A 78 -9.66 11.31 1.51
N ASP A 79 -8.81 10.96 0.52
CA ASP A 79 -8.63 9.57 0.08
C ASP A 79 -7.72 8.82 1.07
N PRO A 80 -8.22 7.77 1.76
CA PRO A 80 -7.38 6.99 2.67
C PRO A 80 -6.18 6.34 1.96
N ALA A 81 -6.25 6.11 0.64
CA ALA A 81 -5.18 5.55 -0.19
C ALA A 81 -4.21 6.61 -0.75
N ALA A 82 -4.35 7.90 -0.43
CA ALA A 82 -3.51 8.97 -0.95
C ALA A 82 -2.01 8.80 -0.63
N ARG A 83 -1.69 8.06 0.44
CA ARG A 83 -0.30 7.73 0.84
C ARG A 83 0.29 6.53 0.10
N CYS A 84 -0.47 5.73 -0.64
CA CYS A 84 0.08 4.55 -1.33
C CYS A 84 1.08 4.96 -2.43
N LEU A 85 2.21 4.27 -2.61
CA LEU A 85 3.16 4.63 -3.68
C LEU A 85 2.55 4.53 -5.10
N VAL A 86 1.51 3.73 -5.27
CA VAL A 86 0.78 3.55 -6.54
C VAL A 86 -0.72 3.64 -6.27
N THR A 87 -1.27 4.85 -6.31
CA THR A 87 -2.72 5.09 -6.26
C THR A 87 -3.18 5.36 -7.70
N PRO A 88 -4.01 4.50 -8.31
CA PRO A 88 -4.57 4.81 -9.62
C PRO A 88 -5.43 6.07 -9.53
N PRO A 89 -5.40 6.98 -10.53
CA PRO A 89 -6.19 8.20 -10.50
C PRO A 89 -7.68 7.86 -10.41
N ALA A 90 -8.45 8.69 -9.70
CA ALA A 90 -9.90 8.55 -9.64
C ALA A 90 -10.48 8.66 -11.06
N MET A 91 -11.12 7.59 -11.53
CA MET A 91 -11.78 7.63 -12.84
C MET A 91 -13.09 8.41 -12.69
N THR A 92 -13.23 9.51 -13.43
CA THR A 92 -14.53 10.19 -13.56
C THR A 92 -15.48 9.27 -14.34
N SER A 93 -16.54 8.78 -13.69
CA SER A 93 -17.68 8.23 -14.43
C SER A 93 -18.38 9.41 -15.09
N ARG A 94 -18.50 9.36 -16.42
CA ARG A 94 -19.50 10.17 -17.12
C ARG A 94 -20.90 9.66 -16.80
#